data_AF-A0A7W7YNP0-F1
#
_entry.id   AF-A0A7W7YNP0-F1
#
_cell.length_a   1.000
_cell.length_b   1.000
_cell.length_c   1.000
_cell.angle_alpha   90.00
_cell.angle_beta   90.00
_cell.angle_gamma   90.00
#
_symmetry.space_group_name_H-M   'P 1'
#
loop_
_entity.id
_entity.type
_entity.pdbx_description
1 polymer ?
#
loop_
_entity_poly.entity_id
_entity_poly.type
_entity_poly.pdbx_seq_one_letter_code
_entity_poly.pdbx_strand_id
1 'polypeptide(L)'
;MPPDAKIAFYAAHRIRKCAKKRELWCATVIEVLPPDIQIHLDETEQPIVSASFPEGDWYVWTTKRMVATTAGQTWEVPADSIDRIDWGTPQKSLHTLYQTGCVKSTLGIFESSKGFSFPVRYETGYAWSGLVGCHQYWRLKHPILDKLLTPEEFEARGIKSI
;
A
#
# COMPACT_ATOMS: atom_id res chain seq x y z
N MET A 1 1.75 19.61 10.70
CA MET A 1 1.42 18.17 10.71
C MET A 1 2.70 17.38 10.99
N PRO A 2 2.71 16.36 11.88
CA PRO A 2 3.86 15.49 12.09
C PRO A 2 4.28 14.76 10.79
N PRO A 3 5.56 14.35 10.64
CA PRO A 3 6.05 13.71 9.41
C PRO A 3 5.25 12.46 8.99
N ASP A 4 5.00 11.53 9.91
CA ASP A 4 4.23 10.30 9.63
C ASP A 4 2.78 10.62 9.21
N ALA A 5 2.12 11.55 9.88
CA ALA A 5 0.77 11.98 9.51
C ALA A 5 0.73 12.60 8.10
N LYS A 6 1.79 13.32 7.72
CA LYS A 6 1.95 13.89 6.37
C LYS A 6 2.17 12.80 5.32
N ILE A 7 2.97 11.78 5.63
CA ILE A 7 3.15 10.60 4.77
C ILE A 7 1.81 9.91 4.54
N ALA A 8 1.13 9.56 5.63
CA ALA A 8 -0.15 8.85 5.60
C ALA A 8 -1.17 9.62 4.73
N PHE A 9 -1.32 10.92 4.96
CA PHE A 9 -2.23 11.78 4.20
C PHE A 9 -1.98 11.71 2.68
N TYR A 10 -0.74 11.94 2.22
CA TYR A 10 -0.47 11.94 0.79
C TYR A 10 -0.50 10.57 0.16
N ALA A 11 0.02 9.58 0.86
CA ALA A 11 0.03 8.21 0.39
C ALA A 11 -1.41 7.75 0.18
N ALA A 12 -2.25 7.89 1.21
CA ALA A 12 -3.66 7.53 1.13
C ALA A 12 -4.40 8.34 0.07
N HIS A 13 -4.13 9.64 -0.07
CA HIS A 13 -4.70 10.45 -1.15
C HIS A 13 -4.31 9.94 -2.54
N ARG A 14 -3.03 9.59 -2.74
CA ARG A 14 -2.54 9.04 -4.01
C ARG A 14 -3.20 7.70 -4.30
N ILE A 15 -3.25 6.80 -3.32
CA ILE A 15 -3.88 5.48 -3.44
C ILE A 15 -5.35 5.65 -3.79
N ARG A 16 -6.09 6.51 -3.08
CA ARG A 16 -7.51 6.81 -3.35
C ARG A 16 -7.74 7.34 -4.77
N LYS A 17 -6.85 8.20 -5.28
CA LYS A 17 -6.91 8.70 -6.66
C LYS A 17 -6.67 7.61 -7.71
N CYS A 18 -5.85 6.61 -7.39
CA CYS A 18 -5.57 5.49 -8.28
C CYS A 18 -6.59 4.35 -8.14
N ALA A 19 -7.23 4.25 -6.98
CA ALA A 19 -8.18 3.22 -6.62
C ALA A 19 -9.45 3.29 -7.47
N LYS A 20 -9.81 2.17 -8.08
CA LYS A 20 -11.09 2.00 -8.80
C LYS A 20 -12.01 1.11 -7.99
N LYS A 21 -13.32 1.40 -8.01
CA LYS A 21 -14.38 0.55 -7.45
C LYS A 21 -14.02 -0.08 -6.09
N ARG A 22 -13.71 0.76 -5.11
CA ARG A 22 -13.23 0.36 -3.78
C ARG A 22 -14.23 -0.51 -3.03
N GLU A 23 -15.51 -0.29 -3.28
CA GLU A 23 -16.62 -1.10 -2.76
C GLU A 23 -16.57 -2.57 -3.19
N LEU A 24 -15.74 -2.91 -4.19
CA LEU A 24 -15.54 -4.27 -4.67
C LEU A 24 -14.22 -4.90 -4.16
N TRP A 25 -13.48 -4.21 -3.29
CA TRP A 25 -12.25 -4.75 -2.70
C TRP A 25 -12.63 -5.60 -1.49
N CYS A 26 -12.07 -6.80 -1.41
CA CYS A 26 -12.45 -7.78 -0.39
C CYS A 26 -11.40 -7.94 0.71
N ALA A 27 -10.12 -7.82 0.37
CA ALA A 27 -9.02 -8.01 1.31
C ALA A 27 -8.29 -6.70 1.61
N THR A 28 -8.15 -5.84 0.61
CA THR A 28 -7.34 -4.63 0.70
C THR A 28 -8.12 -3.48 1.33
N VAL A 29 -7.53 -2.84 2.34
CA VAL A 29 -8.06 -1.67 3.04
C VAL A 29 -7.04 -0.54 3.07
N ILE A 30 -7.51 0.70 3.21
CA ILE A 30 -6.68 1.92 3.22
C ILE A 30 -6.80 2.57 4.61
N GLU A 31 -5.67 2.97 5.19
CA GLU A 31 -5.56 3.62 6.51
C GLU A 31 -6.15 2.81 7.68
N VAL A 32 -6.29 1.50 7.51
CA VAL A 32 -6.83 0.59 8.52
C VAL A 32 -5.88 -0.59 8.69
N LEU A 33 -5.64 -0.98 9.93
CA LEU A 33 -4.99 -2.23 10.28
C LEU A 33 -6.08 -3.27 10.60
N PRO A 34 -6.26 -4.32 9.76
CA PRO A 34 -7.16 -5.42 10.05
C PRO A 34 -6.85 -6.09 11.41
N PRO A 35 -7.87 -6.50 12.19
CA PRO A 35 -7.69 -7.02 13.55
C PRO A 35 -6.96 -8.38 13.60
N ASP A 36 -6.96 -9.11 12.49
CA ASP A 36 -6.26 -10.37 12.30
C ASP A 36 -4.76 -10.21 12.00
N ILE A 37 -4.31 -8.98 11.69
CA ILE A 37 -2.88 -8.68 11.53
C ILE A 37 -2.29 -8.23 12.87
N GLN A 38 -1.36 -9.03 13.38
CA GLN A 38 -0.66 -8.77 14.65
C GLN A 38 0.73 -8.20 14.36
N ILE A 39 0.84 -6.87 14.35
CA ILE A 39 2.13 -6.17 14.22
C ILE A 39 2.25 -5.07 15.29
N HIS A 40 3.47 -4.84 15.76
CA HIS A 40 3.76 -3.73 16.65
C HIS A 40 4.10 -2.49 15.81
N LEU A 41 3.27 -1.45 15.89
CA LEU A 41 3.54 -0.15 15.30
C LEU A 41 4.19 0.76 16.32
N ASP A 42 5.17 1.55 15.90
CA ASP A 42 5.69 2.64 16.74
C ASP A 42 4.60 3.67 17.05
N GLU A 43 4.77 4.47 18.11
CA GLU A 43 3.79 5.47 18.53
C GLU A 43 3.34 6.46 17.43
N THR A 44 4.22 6.74 16.46
CA THR A 44 3.95 7.65 15.34
C THR A 44 3.66 6.94 14.03
N GLU A 45 3.91 5.63 13.95
CA GLU A 45 3.78 4.86 12.71
C GLU A 45 2.31 4.59 12.40
N GLN A 46 1.89 4.88 11.15
CA GLN A 46 0.49 4.73 10.74
C GLN A 46 0.35 3.71 9.61
N PRO A 47 -0.67 2.84 9.62
CA PRO A 47 -0.99 1.99 8.49
C PRO A 47 -1.51 2.84 7.34
N ILE A 48 -1.14 2.49 6.11
CA ILE A 48 -1.54 3.21 4.90
C ILE A 48 -2.32 2.30 3.96
N VAL A 49 -1.82 1.09 3.70
CA VAL A 49 -2.55 0.04 3.01
C VAL A 49 -2.29 -1.27 3.71
N SER A 50 -3.34 -2.04 3.94
CA SER A 50 -3.23 -3.38 4.49
C SER A 50 -4.06 -4.34 3.66
N ALA A 51 -3.68 -5.61 3.63
CA ALA A 51 -4.59 -6.66 3.20
C ALA A 51 -4.37 -7.92 4.03
N SER A 52 -5.45 -8.65 4.26
CA SER A 52 -5.42 -9.98 4.87
C SER A 52 -6.16 -10.97 3.98
N PHE A 53 -5.63 -12.18 3.84
CA PHE A 53 -6.14 -13.22 2.97
C PHE A 53 -6.55 -14.46 3.79
N PRO A 54 -7.59 -15.20 3.36
CA PRO A 54 -8.06 -16.40 4.08
C PRO A 54 -6.99 -17.47 4.32
N GLU A 55 -5.97 -17.52 3.47
CA GLU A 55 -4.83 -18.45 3.56
C GLU A 55 -3.84 -18.08 4.69
N GLY A 56 -4.04 -16.95 5.37
CA GLY A 56 -3.16 -16.44 6.43
C GLY A 56 -2.03 -15.54 5.93
N ASP A 57 -1.92 -15.34 4.62
CA ASP A 57 -1.04 -14.33 4.04
C ASP A 57 -1.61 -12.93 4.33
N TRP A 58 -0.74 -11.95 4.55
CA TRP A 58 -1.14 -10.56 4.75
C TRP A 58 0.01 -9.59 4.47
N TYR A 59 -0.30 -8.31 4.29
CA TYR A 59 0.70 -7.25 4.29
C TYR A 59 0.16 -5.96 4.89
N VAL A 60 1.06 -5.12 5.36
CA VAL A 60 0.81 -3.75 5.81
C VAL A 60 1.93 -2.85 5.30
N TRP A 61 1.56 -1.84 4.53
CA TRP A 61 2.39 -0.69 4.24
C TRP A 61 2.10 0.36 5.29
N THR A 62 3.10 0.75 6.05
CA THR A 62 3.05 1.80 7.06
C THR A 62 3.83 3.02 6.58
N THR A 63 3.75 4.11 7.32
CA THR A 63 4.56 5.31 7.07
C THR A 63 6.07 5.06 7.10
N LYS A 64 6.55 3.97 7.71
CA LYS A 64 7.98 3.69 7.90
C LYS A 64 8.50 2.45 7.16
N ARG A 65 7.64 1.47 6.90
CA ARG A 65 8.03 0.15 6.38
C ARG A 65 6.88 -0.57 5.71
N MET A 66 7.21 -1.65 5.04
CA MET A 66 6.28 -2.69 4.66
C MET A 66 6.56 -3.93 5.50
N VAL A 67 5.52 -4.49 6.09
CA VAL A 67 5.56 -5.79 6.73
C VAL A 67 4.65 -6.72 5.93
N ALA A 68 5.11 -7.92 5.60
CA ALA A 68 4.31 -8.91 4.90
C ALA A 68 4.55 -10.29 5.46
N THR A 69 3.50 -11.11 5.51
CA THR A 69 3.60 -12.54 5.78
C THR A 69 3.07 -13.32 4.59
N THR A 70 3.82 -14.31 4.12
CA THR A 70 3.44 -15.17 3.00
C THR A 70 3.97 -16.56 3.26
N ALA A 71 3.10 -17.57 3.18
CA ALA A 71 3.43 -18.96 3.51
C ALA A 71 4.10 -19.13 4.90
N GLY A 72 3.66 -18.34 5.88
CA GLY A 72 4.17 -18.39 7.26
C GLY A 72 5.52 -17.72 7.50
N GLN A 73 6.18 -17.17 6.47
CA GLN A 73 7.38 -16.37 6.63
C GLN A 73 7.02 -14.87 6.63
N THR A 74 7.62 -14.11 7.54
CA THR A 74 7.42 -12.65 7.65
C THR A 74 8.64 -11.91 7.13
N TRP A 75 8.41 -10.87 6.34
CA TRP A 75 9.42 -9.92 5.88
C TRP A 75 9.08 -8.52 6.37
N GLU A 76 10.11 -7.78 6.72
CA GLU A 76 10.04 -6.39 7.10
C GLU A 76 11.04 -5.59 6.26
N VAL A 77 10.54 -4.56 5.58
CA VAL A 77 11.33 -3.77 4.63
C VAL A 77 11.08 -2.30 4.88
N PRO A 78 12.11 -1.50 5.19
CA PRO A 78 11.97 -0.06 5.31
C PRO A 78 11.35 0.56 4.05
N ALA A 79 10.52 1.59 4.24
CA ALA A 79 9.81 2.28 3.17
C ALA A 79 10.77 2.80 2.08
N ASP A 80 11.89 3.35 2.49
CA ASP A 80 12.94 3.87 1.60
C ASP A 80 13.69 2.79 0.81
N SER A 81 13.49 1.52 1.18
CA SER A 81 14.21 0.38 0.64
C SER A 81 13.38 -0.42 -0.36
N ILE A 82 12.11 -0.08 -0.60
CA ILE A 82 11.24 -0.73 -1.59
C ILE A 82 11.47 -0.10 -2.97
N ASP A 83 12.13 -0.82 -3.88
CA ASP A 83 12.52 -0.28 -5.19
C ASP A 83 11.59 -0.77 -6.31
N ARG A 84 11.58 -2.08 -6.55
CA ARG A 84 10.86 -2.70 -7.66
C ARG A 84 9.83 -3.68 -7.16
N ILE A 85 8.76 -3.81 -7.93
CA ILE A 85 7.73 -4.81 -7.71
C ILE A 85 7.44 -5.44 -9.07
N ASP A 86 7.74 -6.73 -9.19
CA ASP A 86 7.18 -7.57 -10.22
C ASP A 86 5.82 -8.07 -9.73
N TRP A 87 4.76 -7.47 -10.28
CA TRP A 87 3.38 -7.86 -9.95
C TRP A 87 3.01 -9.24 -10.54
N GLY A 88 3.88 -9.87 -11.32
CA GLY A 88 3.54 -11.07 -12.08
C GLY A 88 2.54 -10.75 -13.19
N THR A 89 1.75 -11.76 -13.61
CA THR A 89 0.66 -11.55 -14.57
C THR A 89 -0.65 -11.35 -13.79
N PRO A 90 -1.12 -10.10 -13.60
CA PRO A 90 -2.38 -9.90 -12.91
C PRO A 90 -3.47 -10.55 -13.74
N GLN A 91 -4.25 -11.44 -13.13
CA GLN A 91 -5.42 -12.00 -13.78
C GLN A 91 -6.39 -10.86 -14.11
N LYS A 92 -6.37 -10.39 -15.36
CA LYS A 92 -7.32 -9.42 -15.89
C LYS A 92 -8.66 -10.13 -16.09
N SER A 93 -9.36 -10.51 -15.02
CA SER A 93 -10.73 -10.99 -15.18
C SER A 93 -11.65 -9.78 -15.39
N LEU A 94 -11.81 -9.40 -16.66
CA LEU A 94 -12.94 -8.59 -17.10
C LEU A 94 -14.22 -9.40 -16.83
N HIS A 95 -15.02 -8.93 -15.87
CA HIS A 95 -16.44 -9.24 -15.69
C HIS A 95 -16.87 -10.68 -15.34
N THR A 96 -16.02 -11.69 -15.45
CA THR A 96 -16.41 -13.06 -15.15
C THR A 96 -16.02 -13.44 -13.72
N LEU A 97 -17.04 -13.69 -12.92
CA LEU A 97 -16.98 -14.29 -11.58
C LEU A 97 -16.55 -13.33 -10.46
N TYR A 98 -17.39 -12.35 -10.15
CA TYR A 98 -17.68 -12.02 -8.73
C TYR A 98 -18.61 -13.10 -8.17
N GLN A 99 -18.19 -14.36 -8.28
CA GLN A 99 -18.84 -15.43 -7.53
C GLN A 99 -18.51 -15.15 -6.07
N THR A 100 -19.58 -14.85 -5.33
CA THR A 100 -19.62 -14.49 -3.91
C THR A 100 -18.58 -15.22 -3.07
N GLY A 101 -17.62 -14.46 -2.50
CA GLY A 101 -16.83 -14.89 -1.35
C GLY A 101 -15.34 -15.19 -1.57
N CYS A 102 -14.82 -15.26 -2.80
CA CYS A 102 -13.40 -15.57 -3.03
C CYS A 102 -12.57 -14.31 -3.36
N VAL A 103 -11.55 -14.01 -2.55
CA VAL A 103 -10.59 -12.94 -2.81
C VAL A 103 -9.66 -13.38 -3.95
N LYS A 104 -9.80 -12.77 -5.14
CA LYS A 104 -8.87 -13.04 -6.25
C LYS A 104 -7.51 -12.43 -5.94
N SER A 105 -6.53 -13.26 -5.63
CA SER A 105 -5.18 -12.84 -5.26
C SER A 105 -4.11 -13.51 -6.13
N THR A 106 -2.93 -12.91 -6.18
CA THR A 106 -1.73 -13.50 -6.79
C THR A 106 -0.50 -13.10 -5.97
N LEU A 107 0.62 -13.80 -6.20
CA LEU A 107 1.92 -13.41 -5.63
C LEU A 107 2.62 -12.44 -6.57
N GLY A 108 3.12 -11.34 -6.03
CA GLY A 108 4.14 -10.49 -6.64
C GLY A 108 5.48 -10.68 -5.95
N ILE A 109 6.57 -10.37 -6.65
CA ILE A 109 7.93 -10.37 -6.10
C ILE A 109 8.36 -8.93 -5.89
N PHE A 110 8.62 -8.58 -4.64
CA PHE A 110 9.06 -7.25 -4.26
C PHE A 110 10.57 -7.30 -4.08
N GLU A 111 11.26 -6.28 -4.57
CA GLU A 111 12.72 -6.19 -4.52
C GLU A 111 13.12 -4.99 -3.67
N SER A 112 14.00 -5.26 -2.72
CA SER A 112 14.63 -4.20 -1.95
C SER A 112 15.87 -3.66 -2.65
N SER A 113 16.14 -2.36 -2.50
CA SER A 113 17.41 -1.73 -2.89
C SER A 113 18.64 -2.37 -2.22
N LYS A 114 18.45 -3.15 -1.15
CA LYS A 114 19.49 -3.94 -0.48
C LYS A 114 19.77 -5.30 -1.11
N GLY A 115 19.11 -5.64 -2.23
CA GLY A 115 19.41 -6.82 -3.04
C GLY A 115 18.73 -8.12 -2.59
N PHE A 116 17.69 -8.03 -1.75
CA PHE A 116 16.84 -9.18 -1.43
C PHE A 116 15.45 -9.03 -2.04
N SER A 117 14.85 -10.16 -2.39
CA SER A 117 13.50 -10.23 -2.93
C SER A 117 12.59 -11.04 -2.02
N PHE A 118 11.32 -10.66 -1.94
CA PHE A 118 10.35 -11.31 -1.07
C PHE A 118 8.99 -11.41 -1.77
N PRO A 119 8.28 -12.55 -1.63
CA PRO A 119 6.96 -12.71 -2.19
C PRO A 119 5.93 -11.97 -1.33
N VAL A 120 4.95 -11.36 -1.99
CA VAL A 120 3.82 -10.72 -1.32
C VAL A 120 2.55 -11.10 -2.06
N ARG A 121 1.60 -11.70 -1.34
CA ARG A 121 0.25 -11.89 -1.86
C ARG A 121 -0.47 -10.56 -1.93
N TYR A 122 -1.11 -10.29 -3.06
CA TYR A 122 -1.91 -9.09 -3.22
C TYR A 122 -3.22 -9.36 -3.96
N GLU A 123 -4.22 -8.51 -3.71
CA GLU A 123 -5.53 -8.59 -4.34
C GLU A 123 -5.48 -8.05 -5.78
N THR A 124 -5.94 -8.86 -6.72
CA THR A 124 -5.98 -8.54 -8.15
C THR A 124 -7.26 -7.77 -8.53
N GLY A 125 -7.44 -7.45 -9.81
CA GLY A 125 -8.63 -6.76 -10.30
C GLY A 125 -8.60 -5.27 -9.99
N TYR A 126 -9.66 -4.73 -9.37
CA TYR A 126 -9.74 -3.30 -9.09
C TYR A 126 -8.79 -2.83 -7.98
N ALA A 127 -8.52 -3.69 -6.98
CA ALA A 127 -7.60 -3.39 -5.87
C ALA A 127 -6.16 -3.15 -6.34
N TRP A 128 -5.72 -3.89 -7.36
CA TRP A 128 -4.37 -3.75 -7.94
C TRP A 128 -4.04 -2.31 -8.35
N SER A 129 -5.00 -1.55 -8.86
CA SER A 129 -4.79 -0.14 -9.24
C SER A 129 -4.42 0.76 -8.05
N GLY A 130 -4.99 0.50 -6.87
CA GLY A 130 -4.64 1.19 -5.63
C GLY A 130 -3.22 0.84 -5.18
N LEU A 131 -2.84 -0.44 -5.29
CA LEU A 131 -1.50 -0.91 -4.90
C LEU A 131 -0.39 -0.38 -5.80
N VAL A 132 -0.65 -0.27 -7.11
CA VAL A 132 0.24 0.43 -8.03
C VAL A 132 0.38 1.91 -7.62
N GLY A 133 -0.73 2.55 -7.22
CA GLY A 133 -0.70 3.92 -6.68
C GLY A 133 0.13 4.04 -5.40
N CYS A 134 0.05 3.03 -4.52
CA CYS A 134 0.87 2.90 -3.32
C CYS A 134 2.36 2.82 -3.70
N HIS A 135 2.76 1.84 -4.51
CA HIS A 135 4.15 1.70 -4.95
C HIS A 135 4.70 2.96 -5.63
N GLN A 136 3.90 3.61 -6.48
CA GLN A 136 4.29 4.88 -7.09
C GLN A 136 4.52 6.00 -6.08
N TYR A 137 3.74 6.07 -4.99
CA TYR A 137 4.01 7.03 -3.92
C TYR A 137 5.35 6.74 -3.26
N TRP A 138 5.62 5.51 -2.86
CA TRP A 138 6.89 5.17 -2.18
C TRP A 138 8.10 5.42 -3.06
N ARG A 139 8.01 5.05 -4.34
CA ARG A 139 9.13 5.23 -5.26
C ARG A 139 9.38 6.69 -5.65
N LEU A 140 8.33 7.50 -5.78
CA LEU A 140 8.43 8.84 -6.41
C LEU A 140 8.21 10.01 -5.45
N LYS A 141 7.47 9.80 -4.35
CA LYS A 141 7.02 10.86 -3.45
C LYS A 141 7.63 10.76 -2.05
N HIS A 142 7.77 9.55 -1.52
CA HIS A 142 8.41 9.35 -0.22
C HIS A 142 9.84 9.93 -0.14
N PRO A 143 10.72 9.80 -1.17
CA PRO A 143 12.09 10.34 -1.11
C PRO A 143 12.17 11.87 -1.13
N ILE A 144 11.06 12.56 -1.43
CA ILE A 144 10.99 14.02 -1.52
C ILE A 144 9.90 14.58 -0.58
N LEU A 145 9.55 13.84 0.47
CA LEU A 145 8.49 14.19 1.41
C LEU A 145 8.69 15.56 2.06
N ASP A 146 9.94 15.91 2.37
CA ASP A 146 10.38 17.21 2.89
C ASP A 146 10.00 18.38 1.97
N LYS A 147 9.81 18.10 0.67
CA LYS A 147 9.44 19.08 -0.37
C LYS A 147 7.95 19.07 -0.69
N LEU A 148 7.17 18.11 -0.19
CA LEU A 148 5.71 18.09 -0.39
C LEU A 148 5.07 19.12 0.55
N LEU A 149 4.13 19.93 0.05
CA LEU A 149 3.43 20.96 0.85
C LEU A 149 1.97 20.56 1.08
N THR A 150 1.51 20.52 2.34
CA THR A 150 0.11 20.18 2.66
C THR A 150 -0.82 21.25 2.10
N PRO A 151 -2.12 20.98 1.93
CA PRO A 151 -3.07 22.02 1.52
C PRO A 151 -2.97 23.28 2.42
N GLU A 152 -2.83 23.09 3.74
CA GLU A 152 -2.64 24.20 4.68
C GLU A 152 -1.30 24.92 4.46
N GLU A 153 -0.21 24.20 4.17
CA GLU A 153 1.10 24.79 3.86
C GLU A 153 1.10 25.53 2.50
N PHE A 154 0.31 25.07 1.53
CA PHE A 154 0.09 25.76 0.25
C PHE A 154 -0.69 27.06 0.46
N GLU A 155 -1.78 27.02 1.24
CA GLU A 155 -2.59 28.18 1.59
C GLU A 155 -1.80 29.20 2.41
N ALA A 156 -1.03 28.75 3.40
CA ALA A 156 -0.16 29.61 4.21
C ALA A 156 0.94 30.30 3.38
N ARG A 157 1.35 29.70 2.26
CA ARG A 157 2.30 30.29 1.31
C ARG A 157 1.65 31.19 0.25
N GLY A 158 0.32 31.34 0.27
CA GLY A 158 -0.42 32.15 -0.69
C GLY A 158 -0.38 31.62 -2.12
N ILE A 159 -0.03 30.34 -2.31
CA ILE A 159 0.04 29.71 -3.62
C ILE A 159 -1.37 29.19 -3.95
N LYS A 160 -2.05 29.81 -4.91
CA LYS A 160 -3.35 29.32 -5.38
C LYS A 160 -3.18 27.96 -6.04
N SER A 161 -3.90 26.96 -5.52
CA SER A 161 -4.07 25.65 -6.15
C SER A 161 -4.60 25.82 -7.58
N ILE A 162 -3.89 25.25 -8.56
CA ILE A 162 -4.29 25.22 -9.98
C ILE A 162 -5.40 24.18 -10.16
#